data_AF-A0A271JH88-F1
#
_entry.id   AF-A0A271JH88-F1
#
_cell.length_a   1.000
_cell.length_b   1.000
_cell.length_c   1.000
_cell.angle_alpha   90.00
_cell.angle_beta   90.00
_cell.angle_gamma   90.00
#
_symmetry.space_group_name_H-M   'P 1'
#
loop_
_entity.id
_entity.type
_entity.pdbx_description
1 polymer ?
#
loop_
_entity_poly.entity_id
_entity_poly.type
_entity_poly.pdbx_seq_one_letter_code
_entity_poly.pdbx_strand_id
1 'polypeptide(L)'
;MRHSASAFVLLTVFLLAACSPIADPLPGQAGPDPAAIEFEDEADYRAQREATAADLDAAVGTASAAAVASCRVAPTSEQACGGPTSFVVYSEDENAREVERLAARLVALDRAANAQFEWASTCMAYTPPPVALREGRCVADE
;
A
#
# COMPACT_ATOMS: atom_id res chain seq x y z
N MET A 1 -62.44 -60.76 12.19
CA MET A 1 -61.38 -61.43 12.97
C MET A 1 -60.17 -60.50 12.91
N ARG A 2 -59.92 -59.70 13.96
CA ARG A 2 -58.70 -59.71 14.82
C ARG A 2 -57.42 -59.90 13.98
N HIS A 3 -56.48 -58.95 13.90
CA HIS A 3 -55.67 -58.48 15.03
C HIS A 3 -55.03 -57.10 14.79
N SER A 4 -54.99 -56.31 15.87
CA SER A 4 -54.09 -55.18 16.10
C SER A 4 -52.63 -55.64 16.23
N ALA A 5 -51.70 -54.78 15.82
CA ALA A 5 -50.43 -54.48 16.49
C ALA A 5 -49.92 -53.16 15.88
N SER A 6 -49.75 -52.11 16.69
CA SER A 6 -48.44 -51.58 17.13
C SER A 6 -47.55 -51.13 15.95
N ALA A 7 -46.88 -50.00 15.94
CA ALA A 7 -46.60 -48.90 16.85
C ALA A 7 -45.55 -48.09 16.04
N PHE A 8 -45.56 -46.75 16.10
CA PHE A 8 -44.35 -45.98 16.39
C PHE A 8 -44.62 -44.49 16.17
N VAL A 9 -44.40 -43.78 17.27
CA VAL A 9 -44.09 -42.35 17.35
C VAL A 9 -42.96 -42.02 16.39
N LEU A 10 -43.06 -40.92 15.64
CA LEU A 10 -41.95 -39.97 15.45
C LEU A 10 -42.45 -38.72 14.71
N LEU A 11 -42.63 -37.68 15.51
CA LEU A 11 -42.76 -36.29 15.12
C LEU A 11 -41.39 -35.83 14.57
N THR A 12 -41.22 -35.78 13.26
CA THR A 12 -40.02 -35.23 12.61
C THR A 12 -40.34 -33.89 11.96
N VAL A 13 -40.00 -32.83 12.69
CA VAL A 13 -39.83 -31.47 12.18
C VAL A 13 -38.68 -31.49 11.17
N PHE A 14 -39.00 -31.35 9.88
CA PHE A 14 -38.01 -31.18 8.81
C PHE A 14 -37.85 -29.69 8.50
N LEU A 15 -37.01 -29.03 9.30
CA LEU A 15 -36.33 -27.79 8.93
C LEU A 15 -35.08 -28.19 8.13
N LEU A 16 -35.11 -28.05 6.81
CA LEU A 16 -33.89 -28.11 6.00
C LEU A 16 -33.55 -26.72 5.48
N ALA A 17 -32.46 -26.21 6.06
CA ALA A 17 -31.73 -25.04 5.65
C ALA A 17 -31.12 -25.25 4.26
N ALA A 18 -31.12 -24.18 3.47
CA ALA A 18 -30.36 -24.09 2.23
C ALA A 18 -28.86 -24.06 2.55
N CYS A 19 -28.11 -25.00 1.98
CA CYS A 19 -26.66 -24.90 1.82
C CYS A 19 -26.33 -25.18 0.35
N SER A 20 -26.10 -24.13 -0.42
CA SER A 20 -25.39 -24.24 -1.69
C SER A 20 -23.90 -24.50 -1.39
N PRO A 21 -23.21 -25.37 -2.13
CA PRO A 21 -21.77 -25.51 -1.99
C PRO A 21 -21.07 -24.28 -2.58
N ILE A 22 -20.24 -23.62 -1.77
CA ILE A 22 -19.19 -22.72 -2.26
C ILE A 22 -18.19 -23.62 -2.99
N ALA A 23 -18.01 -23.41 -4.28
CA ALA A 23 -16.99 -24.11 -5.04
C ALA A 23 -15.62 -23.55 -4.67
N ASP A 24 -14.76 -24.38 -4.07
CA ASP A 24 -13.35 -24.05 -3.88
C ASP A 24 -12.66 -23.90 -5.25
N PRO A 25 -11.83 -22.88 -5.48
CA PRO A 25 -11.02 -22.80 -6.67
C PRO A 25 -9.95 -23.91 -6.66
N LEU A 26 -9.73 -24.53 -7.83
CA LEU A 26 -8.75 -25.60 -8.04
C LEU A 26 -7.32 -25.10 -7.76
N PRO A 27 -6.42 -25.98 -7.23
CA PRO A 27 -5.03 -25.62 -7.03
C PRO A 27 -4.34 -25.47 -8.39
N GLY A 28 -3.68 -24.32 -8.61
CA GLY A 28 -2.85 -24.09 -9.79
C GLY A 28 -3.41 -23.12 -10.85
N GLN A 29 -4.45 -22.35 -10.53
CA GLN A 29 -4.96 -21.27 -11.40
C GLN A 29 -4.97 -19.91 -10.69
N ALA A 30 -3.93 -19.63 -9.89
CA ALA A 30 -3.54 -18.25 -9.65
C ALA A 30 -2.63 -17.87 -10.82
N GLY A 31 -3.15 -17.11 -11.79
CA GLY A 31 -2.25 -16.35 -12.67
C GLY A 31 -1.34 -15.45 -11.80
N PRO A 32 -0.16 -15.04 -12.27
CA PRO A 32 0.63 -14.06 -11.52
C PRO A 32 -0.25 -12.85 -11.22
N ASP A 33 -0.47 -12.59 -9.93
CA ASP A 33 -1.19 -11.42 -9.44
C ASP A 33 -0.46 -10.19 -9.98
N PRO A 34 -1.13 -9.27 -10.71
CA PRO A 34 -0.48 -8.08 -11.25
C PRO A 34 -0.01 -7.16 -10.10
N ALA A 35 1.22 -7.42 -9.67
CA ALA A 35 2.10 -6.65 -8.78
C ALA A 35 1.94 -6.85 -7.26
N ALA A 36 2.14 -8.07 -6.77
CA ALA A 36 2.87 -8.21 -5.52
C ALA A 36 4.33 -7.79 -5.79
N ILE A 37 4.74 -6.63 -5.27
CA ILE A 37 6.17 -6.29 -5.23
C ILE A 37 6.81 -7.32 -4.30
N GLU A 38 7.64 -8.20 -4.84
CA GLU A 38 8.43 -9.16 -4.08
C GLU A 38 9.92 -8.89 -4.33
N PHE A 39 10.73 -9.06 -3.30
CA PHE A 39 12.17 -8.88 -3.34
C PHE A 39 12.89 -10.21 -3.27
N GLU A 40 14.03 -10.35 -3.94
CA GLU A 40 14.87 -11.54 -3.79
C GLU A 40 15.44 -11.63 -2.36
N ASP A 41 15.95 -10.49 -1.87
CA ASP A 41 16.47 -10.30 -0.52
C ASP A 41 16.43 -8.81 -0.12
N GLU A 42 16.94 -8.48 1.06
CA GLU A 42 16.98 -7.08 1.52
C GLU A 42 17.91 -6.18 0.68
N ALA A 43 18.88 -6.74 -0.06
CA ALA A 43 19.79 -5.97 -0.90
C ALA A 43 19.08 -5.56 -2.20
N ASP A 44 18.28 -6.44 -2.79
CA ASP A 44 17.41 -6.14 -3.93
C ASP A 44 16.40 -5.03 -3.59
N TYR A 45 15.70 -5.13 -2.45
CA TYR A 45 14.86 -4.03 -1.95
C TYR A 45 15.61 -2.70 -1.88
N ARG A 46 16.81 -2.70 -1.26
CA ARG A 46 17.61 -1.47 -1.11
C ARG A 46 17.99 -0.89 -2.46
N ALA A 47 18.41 -1.73 -3.41
CA ALA A 47 18.77 -1.31 -4.76
C ALA A 47 17.58 -0.70 -5.51
N GLN A 48 16.41 -1.34 -5.47
CA GLN A 48 15.19 -0.81 -6.11
C GLN A 48 14.74 0.51 -5.50
N ARG A 49 14.81 0.63 -4.17
CA ARG A 49 14.47 1.86 -3.46
C ARG A 49 15.44 2.99 -3.77
N GLU A 50 16.75 2.71 -3.78
CA GLU A 50 17.79 3.68 -4.14
C GLU A 50 17.62 4.18 -5.58
N ALA A 51 17.39 3.27 -6.53
CA ALA A 51 17.13 3.63 -7.92
C ALA A 51 15.88 4.52 -8.06
N THR A 52 14.77 4.15 -7.39
CA THR A 52 13.53 4.95 -7.41
C THR A 52 13.73 6.32 -6.74
N ALA A 53 14.54 6.40 -5.69
CA ALA A 53 14.86 7.66 -5.03
C ALA A 53 15.72 8.57 -5.93
N ALA A 54 16.69 8.01 -6.64
CA ALA A 54 17.48 8.76 -7.61
C ALA A 54 16.62 9.28 -8.78
N ASP A 55 15.69 8.46 -9.28
CA ASP A 55 14.72 8.89 -10.29
C ASP A 55 13.80 10.00 -9.74
N LEU A 56 13.37 9.90 -8.48
CA LEU A 56 12.56 10.91 -7.81
C LEU A 56 13.30 12.25 -7.72
N ASP A 57 14.55 12.23 -7.26
CA ASP A 57 15.38 13.43 -7.15
C ASP A 57 15.58 14.09 -8.53
N ALA A 58 15.80 13.29 -9.57
CA ALA A 58 15.89 13.78 -10.94
C ALA A 58 14.56 14.39 -11.43
N ALA A 59 13.42 13.78 -11.09
CA ALA A 59 12.10 14.28 -11.47
C ALA A 59 11.72 15.57 -10.74
N VAL A 60 12.11 15.72 -9.46
CA VAL A 60 11.94 16.96 -8.67
C VAL A 60 12.69 18.12 -9.30
N GLY A 61 13.85 17.85 -9.91
CA GLY A 61 14.62 18.85 -10.64
C GLY A 61 15.02 20.03 -9.77
N THR A 62 14.65 21.24 -10.18
CA THR A 62 14.95 22.45 -9.40
C THR A 62 13.85 22.81 -8.41
N ALA A 63 12.67 22.19 -8.57
CA ALA A 63 11.43 22.55 -7.89
C ALA A 63 11.10 24.04 -8.04
N SER A 64 11.33 24.61 -9.22
CA SER A 64 11.09 26.02 -9.48
C SER A 64 9.60 26.33 -9.47
N ALA A 65 9.23 27.43 -8.83
CA ALA A 65 7.85 27.90 -8.74
C ALA A 65 7.80 29.43 -8.66
N ALA A 66 6.74 30.02 -9.20
CA ALA A 66 6.49 31.46 -9.11
C ALA A 66 5.85 31.87 -7.77
N ALA A 67 5.17 30.95 -7.10
CA ALA A 67 4.46 31.19 -5.85
C ALA A 67 4.47 29.95 -4.95
N VAL A 68 4.41 30.16 -3.63
CA VAL A 68 4.30 29.06 -2.64
C VAL A 68 3.04 28.21 -2.86
N ALA A 69 2.01 28.76 -3.52
CA ALA A 69 0.79 28.04 -3.86
C ALA A 69 1.00 26.89 -4.86
N SER A 70 2.13 26.86 -5.59
CA SER A 70 2.52 25.72 -6.44
C SER A 70 3.33 24.66 -5.69
N CYS A 71 3.74 24.91 -4.44
CA CYS A 71 4.57 23.98 -3.69
C CYS A 71 3.73 22.87 -3.05
N ARG A 72 4.19 21.63 -3.18
CA ARG A 72 3.52 20.42 -2.67
C ARG A 72 4.49 19.56 -1.90
N VAL A 73 3.91 18.65 -1.11
CA VAL A 73 4.65 17.67 -0.32
C VAL A 73 4.05 16.29 -0.58
N ALA A 74 4.90 15.30 -0.81
CA ALA A 74 4.50 13.90 -0.91
C ALA A 74 5.32 13.03 0.06
N PRO A 75 4.73 11.99 0.67
CA PRO A 75 5.48 11.01 1.47
C PRO A 75 6.39 10.17 0.57
N THR A 76 7.57 9.82 1.07
CA THR A 76 8.56 9.00 0.34
C THR A 76 8.99 7.75 1.10
N SER A 77 8.32 7.45 2.22
CA SER A 77 8.56 6.23 2.98
C SER A 77 7.29 5.71 3.66
N GLU A 78 7.35 4.47 4.13
CA GLU A 78 6.33 3.83 4.97
C GLU A 78 7.00 3.05 6.10
N GLN A 79 6.61 3.32 7.35
CA GLN A 79 7.00 2.50 8.50
C GLN A 79 6.25 1.17 8.52
N ALA A 80 6.78 0.18 9.24
CA ALA A 80 6.12 -1.13 9.37
C ALA A 80 4.72 -1.05 10.01
N CYS A 81 4.50 -0.16 10.97
CA CYS A 81 3.15 0.11 11.51
C CYS A 81 2.39 1.21 10.74
N GLY A 82 2.88 1.59 9.57
CA GLY A 82 2.30 2.60 8.69
C GLY A 82 2.76 4.03 8.99
N GLY A 83 2.53 4.90 8.02
CA GLY A 83 2.85 6.32 8.09
C GLY A 83 4.29 6.61 7.64
N PRO A 84 4.52 7.79 7.03
CA PRO A 84 5.84 8.18 6.54
C PRO A 84 6.78 8.62 7.66
N THR A 85 8.07 8.53 7.37
CA THR A 85 9.17 9.17 8.12
C THR A 85 9.91 10.20 7.28
N SER A 86 9.72 10.18 5.96
CA SER A 86 10.35 11.10 5.02
C SER A 86 9.33 11.63 4.00
N PHE A 87 9.62 12.82 3.52
CA PHE A 87 8.79 13.55 2.57
C PHE A 87 9.67 14.21 1.51
N VAL A 88 9.10 14.48 0.34
CA VAL A 88 9.70 15.29 -0.72
C VAL A 88 8.86 16.55 -0.92
N VAL A 89 9.54 17.69 -1.08
CA VAL A 89 8.92 18.96 -1.49
C VAL A 89 9.19 19.18 -2.96
N TYR A 90 8.15 19.54 -3.72
CA TYR A 90 8.23 19.73 -5.17
C TYR A 90 7.34 20.88 -5.64
N SER A 91 7.50 21.28 -6.90
CA SER A 91 6.65 22.25 -7.58
C SER A 91 5.65 21.56 -8.50
N GLU A 92 4.39 21.99 -8.46
CA GLU A 92 3.37 21.58 -9.44
C GLU A 92 3.66 22.06 -10.86
N ASP A 93 4.51 23.08 -11.01
CA ASP A 93 4.80 23.71 -12.30
C ASP A 93 5.83 22.91 -13.14
N GLU A 94 6.45 21.87 -12.55
CA GLU A 94 7.43 20.98 -13.20
C GLU A 94 6.87 19.56 -13.41
N ASN A 95 7.64 18.50 -13.11
CA ASN A 95 7.27 17.11 -13.38
C ASN A 95 6.37 16.50 -12.28
N ALA A 96 5.39 17.24 -11.79
CA ALA A 96 4.55 16.89 -10.64
C ALA A 96 4.00 15.45 -10.68
N ARG A 97 3.44 15.04 -11.82
CA ARG A 97 2.87 13.69 -12.01
C ARG A 97 3.91 12.60 -11.82
N GLU A 98 5.12 12.81 -12.30
CA GLU A 98 6.19 11.82 -12.21
C GLU A 98 6.76 11.76 -10.79
N VAL A 99 6.92 12.92 -10.14
CA VAL A 99 7.28 13.01 -8.72
C VAL A 99 6.28 12.24 -7.86
N GLU A 100 4.98 12.45 -8.05
CA GLU A 100 3.93 11.74 -7.31
C GLU A 100 3.96 10.24 -7.55
N ARG A 101 4.18 9.81 -8.81
CA ARG A 101 4.28 8.39 -9.17
C ARG A 101 5.48 7.72 -8.49
N LEU A 102 6.64 8.38 -8.50
CA LEU A 102 7.88 7.87 -7.91
C LEU A 102 7.84 7.88 -6.37
N ALA A 103 7.29 8.94 -5.77
CA ALA A 103 7.05 9.01 -4.32
C ALA A 103 6.12 7.88 -3.86
N ALA A 104 5.01 7.65 -4.59
CA ALA A 104 4.10 6.53 -4.32
C ALA A 104 4.79 5.16 -4.51
N ARG A 105 5.71 5.03 -5.48
CA ARG A 105 6.49 3.81 -5.68
C ARG A 105 7.41 3.54 -4.49
N LEU A 106 8.09 4.54 -3.93
CA LEU A 106 8.90 4.37 -2.72
C LEU A 106 8.06 3.87 -1.54
N VAL A 107 6.90 4.48 -1.29
CA VAL A 107 5.97 4.04 -0.24
C VAL A 107 5.52 2.59 -0.46
N ALA A 108 5.25 2.20 -1.71
CA ALA A 108 4.86 0.83 -2.03
C ALA A 108 6.01 -0.19 -1.83
N LEU A 109 7.24 0.18 -2.19
CA LEU A 109 8.43 -0.64 -1.93
C LEU A 109 8.63 -0.86 -0.43
N ASP A 110 8.56 0.21 0.37
CA ASP A 110 8.70 0.14 1.83
C ASP A 110 7.61 -0.74 2.45
N ARG A 111 6.36 -0.56 2.04
CA ARG A 111 5.24 -1.40 2.50
C ARG A 111 5.44 -2.88 2.19
N ALA A 112 5.88 -3.20 0.97
CA ALA A 112 6.15 -4.58 0.57
C ALA A 112 7.30 -5.18 1.38
N ALA A 113 8.38 -4.43 1.60
CA ALA A 113 9.54 -4.88 2.35
C ALA A 113 9.20 -5.11 3.83
N ASN A 114 8.42 -4.19 4.43
CA ASN A 114 7.92 -4.34 5.79
C ASN A 114 7.12 -5.63 5.97
N ALA A 115 6.28 -5.99 4.98
CA ALA A 115 5.50 -7.22 5.00
C ALA A 115 6.36 -8.47 4.77
N GLN A 116 7.31 -8.42 3.84
CA GLN A 116 8.14 -9.57 3.46
C GLN A 116 9.21 -9.91 4.50
N PHE A 117 9.84 -8.90 5.11
CA PHE A 117 10.96 -9.08 6.04
C PHE A 117 10.55 -8.95 7.52
N GLU A 118 9.25 -8.83 7.79
CA GLU A 118 8.67 -8.76 9.15
C GLU A 118 9.32 -7.68 10.04
N TRP A 119 9.66 -6.53 9.44
CA TRP A 119 10.31 -5.43 10.16
C TRP A 119 9.40 -4.80 11.21
N ALA A 120 10.02 -4.23 12.23
CA ALA A 120 9.36 -3.47 13.28
C ALA A 120 9.79 -2.00 13.26
N SER A 121 8.91 -1.10 13.72
CA SER A 121 9.16 0.34 13.80
C SER A 121 8.73 0.91 15.14
N THR A 122 9.23 2.09 15.48
CA THR A 122 8.89 2.81 16.73
C THR A 122 7.47 3.38 16.75
N CYS A 123 6.79 3.42 15.60
CA CYS A 123 5.42 3.93 15.44
C CYS A 123 5.26 5.39 15.86
N MET A 124 6.33 6.17 15.66
CA MET A 124 6.25 7.61 15.81
C MET A 124 5.52 8.20 14.60
N ALA A 125 4.58 9.11 14.88
CA ALA A 125 3.87 9.85 13.85
C ALA A 125 4.71 11.06 13.42
N TYR A 126 5.03 11.14 12.13
CA TYR A 126 5.67 12.30 11.53
C TYR A 126 4.66 13.06 10.68
N THR A 127 4.67 14.38 10.79
CA THR A 127 3.83 15.26 9.98
C THR A 127 4.63 15.78 8.79
N PRO A 128 3.99 15.99 7.63
CA PRO A 128 4.64 16.67 6.51
C PRO A 128 5.17 18.05 6.96
N PRO A 129 6.37 18.46 6.53
CA PRO A 129 6.87 19.78 6.82
C PRO A 129 6.00 20.86 6.13
N PRO A 130 5.88 22.06 6.71
CA PRO A 130 5.34 23.20 5.97
C PRO A 130 6.24 23.50 4.75
N VAL A 131 5.68 24.16 3.74
CA VAL A 131 6.40 24.53 2.53
C VAL A 131 6.63 26.02 2.44
N ALA A 132 7.77 26.38 1.87
CA ALA A 132 8.16 27.75 1.60
C ALA A 132 8.63 27.91 0.17
N LEU A 133 8.50 29.13 -0.34
CA LEU A 133 9.20 29.56 -1.55
C LEU A 133 10.45 30.35 -1.12
N ARG A 134 11.63 29.85 -1.48
CA ARG A 134 12.91 30.52 -1.25
C ARG A 134 13.66 30.59 -2.57
N GLU A 135 14.00 31.80 -2.98
CA GLU A 135 14.76 32.04 -4.23
C GLU A 135 14.10 31.41 -5.47
N GLY A 136 12.76 31.42 -5.54
CA GLY A 136 12.01 30.85 -6.66
C GLY A 136 11.94 29.32 -6.68
N ARG A 137 12.26 28.66 -5.55
CA ARG A 137 12.21 27.20 -5.40
C ARG A 137 11.35 26.78 -4.21
N CYS A 138 10.62 25.70 -4.38
CA CYS A 138 9.88 25.06 -3.30
C CYS A 138 10.85 24.30 -2.38
N VAL A 139 10.77 24.59 -1.09
CA VAL A 139 11.59 23.97 -0.04
C VAL A 139 10.74 23.66 1.19
N ALA A 140 11.21 22.74 2.04
CA ALA A 140 10.65 22.57 3.38
C ALA A 140 10.96 23.82 4.22
N ASP A 141 10.00 24.24 5.03
CA ASP A 141 10.16 25.31 6.01
C ASP A 141 10.43 24.65 7.37
N GLU A 142 11.66 24.78 7.87
CA GLU A 142 12.13 24.20 9.14
C GLU A 142 11.85 25.09 10.36
#